data_AF-A0A1B6DZA9-F1
#
_entry.id   AF-A0A1B6DZA9-F1
#
_cell.length_a   1.000
_cell.length_b   1.000
_cell.length_c   1.000
_cell.angle_alpha   90.00
_cell.angle_beta   90.00
_cell.angle_gamma   90.00
#
_symmetry.space_group_name_H-M   'P 1'
#
loop_
_entity.id
_entity.type
_entity.pdbx_description
1 polymer ?
#
loop_
_entity_poly.entity_id
_entity_poly.type
_entity_poly.pdbx_seq_one_letter_code
_entity_poly.pdbx_strand_id
1 'polypeptide(L)'
;VSILYNPGLFPNVLNYTDETTSLDDIIIINGGIPQDGNIVEHLEAFEEQVNKEIPDRNNDGLIIIDMEQWGITWEQNFNKMLVNHRLSMRRVENKHPDWTIQDITNLAIKEYNEAAKDFMLKTISYGKILRPKGKWG
;
A
#
# COMPACT_ATOMS: atom_id res chain seq x y z
N VAL A 1 -22.56 -0.47 9.28
CA VAL A 1 -21.23 0.06 8.91
C VAL A 1 -20.22 -0.97 9.34
N SER A 2 -19.26 -1.31 8.49
CA SER A 2 -18.15 -2.22 8.78
C SER A 2 -16.85 -1.48 8.53
N ILE A 3 -15.86 -1.63 9.41
CA ILE A 3 -14.51 -1.07 9.25
C ILE A 3 -13.57 -2.25 9.18
N LEU A 4 -12.79 -2.31 8.10
CA LEU A 4 -11.76 -3.31 7.89
C LEU A 4 -10.41 -2.67 8.22
N TYR A 5 -9.77 -3.13 9.29
CA TYR A 5 -8.46 -2.64 9.71
C TYR A 5 -7.36 -3.35 8.95
N ASN A 6 -6.56 -2.58 8.20
CA ASN A 6 -5.44 -3.04 7.37
C ASN A 6 -5.77 -4.29 6.55
N PRO A 7 -6.84 -4.29 5.74
CA PRO A 7 -7.34 -5.52 5.18
C PRO A 7 -6.47 -6.08 4.07
N GLY A 8 -6.40 -7.41 4.02
CA GLY A 8 -5.53 -8.11 3.09
C GLY A 8 -4.07 -7.93 3.43
N LEU A 9 -3.21 -7.96 2.41
CA LEU A 9 -1.76 -7.90 2.59
C LEU A 9 -1.20 -6.64 1.93
N PHE A 10 -1.53 -5.45 2.43
CA PHE A 10 -0.93 -4.22 1.91
C PHE A 10 0.60 -4.23 2.07
N PRO A 11 1.36 -3.66 1.12
CA PRO A 11 2.79 -3.42 1.29
C PRO A 11 3.03 -2.62 2.57
N ASN A 12 3.94 -3.10 3.41
CA ASN A 12 4.16 -2.51 4.73
C ASN A 12 5.61 -2.68 5.18
N VAL A 13 6.07 -1.72 5.98
CA VAL A 13 7.39 -1.73 6.60
C VAL A 13 7.22 -1.69 8.10
N LEU A 14 7.76 -2.69 8.80
CA LEU A 14 7.79 -2.72 10.26
C LEU A 14 9.16 -2.32 10.78
N ASN A 15 9.22 -1.98 12.07
CA ASN A 15 10.42 -1.52 12.79
C ASN A 15 11.02 -0.19 12.31
N TYR A 16 10.34 0.56 11.44
CA TYR A 16 10.71 1.92 11.13
C TYR A 16 10.19 2.90 12.19
N THR A 17 11.09 3.66 12.83
CA THR A 17 10.71 4.70 13.80
C THR A 17 10.79 6.08 13.19
N ASP A 18 11.87 6.36 12.47
CA ASP A 18 12.20 7.67 11.89
C ASP A 18 13.39 7.54 10.93
N GLU A 19 13.87 8.68 10.42
CA GLU A 19 14.95 8.73 9.44
C GLU A 19 16.30 8.18 9.95
N THR A 20 16.48 8.07 11.27
CA THR A 20 17.68 7.45 11.86
C THR A 20 17.64 5.93 11.81
N THR A 21 16.48 5.31 11.58
CA THR A 21 16.37 3.87 11.40
C THR A 21 17.16 3.44 10.15
N SER A 22 18.04 2.44 10.32
CA SER A 22 18.71 1.79 9.20
C SER A 22 17.70 1.02 8.35
N LEU A 23 17.81 1.12 7.02
CA LEU A 23 16.96 0.34 6.12
C LEU A 23 17.30 -1.16 6.12
N ASP A 24 18.36 -1.58 6.80
CA ASP A 24 18.71 -2.99 6.95
C ASP A 24 18.10 -3.59 8.24
N ASP A 25 17.56 -2.76 9.14
CA ASP A 25 16.91 -3.17 10.41
C ASP A 25 15.38 -3.26 10.32
N ILE A 26 14.81 -2.86 9.17
CA ILE A 26 13.36 -2.90 8.93
C ILE A 26 12.90 -4.28 8.46
N ILE A 27 11.61 -4.57 8.66
CA ILE A 27 10.99 -5.79 8.12
C ILE A 27 10.09 -5.41 6.96
N ILE A 28 10.31 -6.06 5.81
CA ILE A 28 9.53 -5.84 4.59
C ILE A 28 8.38 -6.86 4.53
N ILE A 29 7.16 -6.34 4.45
CA ILE A 29 5.93 -7.12 4.24
C ILE A 29 5.37 -6.79 2.86
N ASN A 30 5.12 -7.83 2.06
CA ASN A 30 4.61 -7.72 0.69
C ASN A 30 5.30 -6.61 -0.13
N GLY A 31 6.62 -6.69 -0.26
CA GLY A 31 7.42 -5.71 -1.00
C GLY A 31 7.67 -4.38 -0.31
N GLY A 32 6.97 -4.08 0.80
CA GLY A 32 7.19 -2.90 1.65
C GLY A 32 6.60 -1.62 1.09
N ILE A 33 6.77 -1.37 -0.20
CA ILE A 33 6.23 -0.23 -0.95
C ILE A 33 5.31 -0.70 -2.08
N PRO A 34 4.34 0.13 -2.53
CA PRO A 34 3.38 -0.25 -3.56
C PRO A 34 3.97 -0.81 -4.85
N GLN A 35 5.04 -0.22 -5.38
CA GLN A 35 5.65 -0.63 -6.66
C GLN A 35 6.42 -1.95 -6.61
N ASP A 36 6.66 -2.49 -5.41
CA ASP A 36 7.28 -3.80 -5.20
C ASP A 36 6.30 -4.81 -4.58
N GLY A 37 5.05 -4.41 -4.32
CA GLY A 37 4.03 -5.25 -3.73
C GLY A 37 3.42 -6.27 -4.70
N ASN A 38 3.14 -7.46 -4.20
CA ASN A 38 2.36 -8.47 -4.90
C ASN A 38 0.87 -8.22 -4.69
N ILE A 39 0.21 -7.73 -5.75
CA ILE A 39 -1.23 -7.44 -5.72
C ILE A 39 -2.09 -8.71 -5.64
N VAL A 40 -1.61 -9.84 -6.17
CA VAL A 40 -2.39 -11.09 -6.15
C VAL A 40 -2.50 -11.60 -4.71
N GLU A 41 -1.37 -11.71 -4.01
CA GLU A 41 -1.34 -12.11 -2.60
C GLU A 41 -2.16 -11.16 -1.71
N HIS A 42 -2.12 -9.85 -2.01
CA HIS A 42 -2.95 -8.88 -1.33
C HIS A 42 -4.45 -9.15 -1.52
N LEU A 43 -4.91 -9.37 -2.75
CA LEU A 43 -6.33 -9.57 -3.05
C LEU A 43 -6.86 -10.91 -2.51
N GLU A 44 -6.05 -11.96 -2.51
CA GLU A 44 -6.39 -13.25 -1.89
C GLU A 44 -6.62 -13.08 -0.38
N ALA A 45 -5.67 -12.46 0.33
CA ALA A 45 -5.81 -12.19 1.76
C ALA A 45 -6.98 -11.23 2.05
N PHE A 46 -7.20 -10.24 1.18
CA PHE A 46 -8.30 -9.29 1.30
C PHE A 46 -9.66 -9.99 1.18
N GLU A 47 -9.82 -10.90 0.22
CA GLU A 47 -11.05 -11.68 0.08
C GLU A 47 -11.32 -12.57 1.29
N GLU A 48 -10.30 -13.27 1.80
CA GLU A 48 -10.45 -14.09 3.00
C GLU A 48 -10.99 -13.26 4.16
N GLN A 49 -10.40 -12.08 4.39
CA GLN A 49 -10.82 -11.19 5.45
C GLN A 49 -12.23 -10.62 5.23
N VAL A 50 -12.56 -10.17 4.02
CA VAL A 50 -13.91 -9.68 3.68
C VAL A 50 -14.97 -10.77 3.88
N ASN A 51 -14.68 -12.01 3.49
CA ASN A 51 -15.58 -13.14 3.68
C ASN A 51 -15.79 -13.49 5.15
N LYS A 52 -14.75 -13.32 5.98
CA LYS A 52 -14.83 -13.52 7.43
C LYS A 52 -15.60 -12.41 8.13
N GLU A 53 -15.28 -11.14 7.84
CA GLU A 53 -15.81 -9.99 8.59
C GLU A 53 -17.17 -9.50 8.08
N ILE A 54 -17.47 -9.71 6.80
CA ILE A 54 -18.71 -9.27 6.15
C ILE A 54 -19.33 -10.46 5.42
N PRO A 55 -19.79 -11.51 6.11
CA PRO A 55 -20.20 -12.76 5.47
C PRO A 55 -21.42 -12.61 4.55
N ASP A 56 -22.30 -11.64 4.80
CA ASP A 56 -23.43 -11.36 3.93
C ASP A 56 -22.97 -10.71 2.61
N ARG A 57 -23.07 -11.46 1.51
CA ARG A 57 -22.74 -10.99 0.16
C ARG A 57 -23.67 -9.88 -0.33
N ASN A 58 -24.86 -9.75 0.24
CA ASN A 58 -25.85 -8.72 -0.10
C ASN A 58 -25.76 -7.46 0.76
N ASN A 59 -24.75 -7.35 1.64
CA ASN A 59 -24.56 -6.18 2.49
C ASN A 59 -24.57 -4.89 1.65
N ASP A 60 -25.46 -3.96 2.00
CA ASP A 60 -25.66 -2.66 1.33
C ASP A 60 -25.20 -1.47 2.20
N GLY A 61 -24.48 -1.77 3.28
CA GLY A 61 -23.94 -0.81 4.22
C GLY A 61 -22.66 -0.13 3.75
N LEU A 62 -22.22 0.87 4.52
CA LEU A 62 -20.90 1.48 4.39
C LEU A 62 -19.82 0.50 4.86
N ILE A 63 -18.82 0.27 4.03
CA ILE A 63 -17.65 -0.57 4.29
C ILE A 63 -16.41 0.32 4.14
N ILE A 64 -15.69 0.51 5.24
CA ILE A 64 -14.54 1.40 5.31
C ILE A 64 -13.26 0.57 5.25
N ILE A 65 -12.34 0.90 4.35
CA ILE A 65 -10.98 0.36 4.31
C ILE A 65 -10.09 1.30 5.11
N ASP A 66 -9.63 0.83 6.27
CA ASP A 66 -8.70 1.57 7.12
C ASP A 66 -7.27 1.09 6.83
N MET A 67 -6.54 1.84 6.02
CA MET A 67 -5.16 1.56 5.57
C MET A 67 -4.29 2.78 5.88
N GLU A 68 -3.24 2.59 6.69
CA GLU A 68 -2.39 3.68 7.20
C GLU A 68 -0.88 3.44 6.96
N GLN A 69 -0.51 2.42 6.16
CA GLN A 69 0.91 2.10 5.92
C GLN A 69 1.62 3.16 5.07
N TRP A 70 0.87 3.77 4.15
CA TRP A 70 1.42 4.71 3.18
C TRP A 70 0.34 5.61 2.59
N GLY A 71 0.75 6.80 2.13
CA GLY A 71 -0.12 7.77 1.48
C GLY A 71 -0.41 7.40 0.02
N ILE A 72 -1.62 7.71 -0.47
CA ILE A 72 -2.01 7.42 -1.86
C ILE A 72 -1.15 8.20 -2.88
N THR A 73 -0.64 9.35 -2.47
CA THR A 73 0.38 10.09 -3.23
C THR A 73 1.66 10.25 -2.42
N TRP A 74 2.76 10.52 -3.12
CA TRP A 74 4.08 10.76 -2.56
C TRP A 74 4.03 11.78 -1.42
N GLU A 75 3.38 12.92 -1.65
CA GLU A 75 3.30 14.06 -0.72
C GLU A 75 2.50 13.75 0.54
N GLN A 76 1.65 12.72 0.51
CA GLN A 76 0.87 12.29 1.67
C GLN A 76 1.67 11.40 2.63
N ASN A 77 2.90 10.99 2.27
CA ASN A 77 3.76 10.24 3.17
C ASN A 77 4.54 11.21 4.07
N PHE A 78 4.11 11.31 5.32
CA PHE A 78 4.78 12.09 6.36
C PHE A 78 5.14 11.22 7.57
N ASN A 79 6.00 11.74 8.45
CA ASN A 79 6.45 11.05 9.67
C ASN A 79 6.99 9.64 9.37
N LYS A 80 6.39 8.61 9.97
CA LYS A 80 6.79 7.21 9.81
C LYS A 80 6.61 6.69 8.38
N MET A 81 5.76 7.32 7.57
CA MET A 81 5.56 6.93 6.18
C MET A 81 6.70 7.40 5.26
N LEU A 82 7.63 8.24 5.73
CA LEU A 82 8.80 8.68 4.95
C LEU A 82 9.73 7.51 4.57
N VAL A 83 9.60 6.35 5.22
CA VAL A 83 10.28 5.12 4.80
C VAL A 83 9.92 4.74 3.36
N ASN A 84 8.69 5.02 2.92
CA ASN A 84 8.26 4.75 1.55
C ASN A 84 9.07 5.58 0.54
N HIS A 85 9.42 6.82 0.87
CA HIS A 85 10.29 7.64 0.03
C HIS A 85 11.70 7.06 -0.05
N ARG A 86 12.27 6.74 1.12
CA ARG A 86 13.65 6.19 1.22
C ARG A 86 13.79 4.89 0.44
N LEU A 87 12.82 3.98 0.57
CA LEU A 87 12.83 2.71 -0.17
C LEU A 87 12.62 2.90 -1.67
N SER A 88 11.69 3.78 -2.06
CA SER A 88 11.45 4.09 -3.48
C SER A 88 12.70 4.67 -4.15
N MET A 89 13.41 5.58 -3.48
CA MET A 89 14.66 6.15 -3.98
C MET A 89 15.79 5.13 -4.02
N ARG A 90 16.01 4.35 -2.93
CA ARG A 90 17.06 3.31 -2.88
C ARG A 90 16.88 2.28 -4.00
N ARG A 91 15.64 1.92 -4.31
CA ARG A 91 15.31 1.04 -5.43
C ARG A 91 15.81 1.60 -6.76
N VAL A 92 15.52 2.87 -7.04
CA VAL A 92 15.90 3.52 -8.30
C VAL A 92 17.41 3.71 -8.38
N GLU A 93 18.04 4.14 -7.28
CA GLU A 93 19.49 4.28 -7.15
C GLU A 93 20.22 2.96 -7.43
N ASN A 94 19.76 1.85 -6.84
CA ASN A 94 20.35 0.53 -7.07
C ASN A 94 20.30 0.09 -8.55
N LYS A 95 19.28 0.53 -9.30
CA LYS A 95 19.15 0.24 -10.74
C LYS A 95 19.92 1.22 -11.62
N HIS A 96 20.14 2.43 -11.13
CA HIS A 96 20.75 3.53 -11.85
C HIS A 96 21.82 4.25 -11.00
N PRO A 97 22.97 3.60 -10.72
CA PRO A 97 23.98 4.16 -9.80
C PRO A 97 24.62 5.47 -10.29
N ASP A 98 24.58 5.72 -11.60
CA ASP A 98 25.17 6.90 -12.23
C ASP A 98 24.18 8.07 -12.40
N TRP A 99 22.93 7.93 -11.96
CA TRP A 99 21.91 8.97 -12.11
C TRP A 99 22.05 10.07 -11.06
N THR A 100 21.58 11.27 -11.42
CA THR A 100 21.51 12.36 -10.47
C THR A 100 20.41 12.11 -9.43
N ILE A 101 20.56 12.70 -8.24
CA ILE A 101 19.52 12.65 -7.20
C ILE A 101 18.18 13.15 -7.73
N GLN A 102 18.18 14.16 -8.61
CA GLN A 102 16.96 14.70 -9.21
C GLN A 102 16.26 13.66 -10.09
N ASP A 103 17.00 12.94 -10.94
CA ASP A 103 16.43 11.92 -11.82
C ASP A 103 15.91 10.72 -11.03
N ILE A 104 16.67 10.29 -10.01
CA ILE A 104 16.27 9.24 -9.06
C ILE A 104 14.95 9.62 -8.38
N THR A 105 14.87 10.85 -7.86
CA THR A 105 13.68 11.36 -7.16
C THR A 105 12.47 11.42 -8.10
N ASN A 106 12.65 11.95 -9.31
CA ASN A 106 11.57 12.07 -10.30
C ASN A 106 10.99 10.70 -10.67
N LEU A 107 11.84 9.71 -10.90
CA LEU A 107 11.38 8.36 -11.23
C LEU A 107 10.73 7.69 -10.01
N ALA A 108 11.31 7.83 -8.81
CA ALA A 108 10.75 7.27 -7.59
C ALA A 108 9.33 7.81 -7.29
N ILE A 109 9.12 9.13 -7.44
CA ILE A 109 7.79 9.76 -7.28
C ILE A 109 6.79 9.17 -8.28
N LYS A 110 7.19 9.06 -9.55
CA LYS A 110 6.33 8.53 -10.61
C LYS A 110 5.93 7.09 -10.35
N GLU A 111 6.90 6.20 -10.13
CA GLU A 111 6.65 4.77 -9.90
C GLU A 111 5.80 4.55 -8.65
N TYR A 112 6.09 5.28 -7.57
CA TYR A 112 5.34 5.19 -6.33
C TYR A 112 3.87 5.60 -6.53
N ASN A 113 3.62 6.78 -7.12
CA ASN A 113 2.26 7.30 -7.29
C ASN A 113 1.41 6.40 -8.21
N GLU A 114 2.01 5.89 -9.28
CA GLU A 114 1.34 4.96 -10.19
C GLU A 114 0.96 3.66 -9.46
N ALA A 115 1.89 3.07 -8.71
CA ALA A 115 1.65 1.82 -8.00
C ALA A 115 0.71 1.96 -6.80
N ALA A 116 0.84 3.02 -5.99
CA ALA A 116 -0.02 3.29 -4.84
C ALA A 116 -1.48 3.44 -5.26
N LYS A 117 -1.71 4.21 -6.34
CA LYS A 117 -3.03 4.37 -6.95
C LYS A 117 -3.58 3.05 -7.47
N ASP A 118 -2.77 2.31 -8.22
CA ASP A 118 -3.19 1.04 -8.82
C ASP A 118 -3.57 0.00 -7.75
N PHE A 119 -2.78 -0.13 -6.68
CA PHE A 119 -3.07 -1.01 -5.55
C PHE A 119 -4.44 -0.70 -4.95
N MET A 120 -4.69 0.55 -4.55
CA MET A 120 -5.96 0.93 -3.93
C MET A 120 -7.16 0.77 -4.86
N LEU A 121 -7.00 1.15 -6.14
CA LEU A 121 -8.08 1.00 -7.12
C LEU A 121 -8.44 -0.47 -7.32
N LYS A 122 -7.44 -1.36 -7.39
CA LYS A 122 -7.68 -2.80 -7.48
C LYS A 122 -8.35 -3.36 -6.22
N THR A 123 -7.89 -2.97 -5.03
CA THR A 123 -8.53 -3.38 -3.76
C THR A 123 -10.00 -2.95 -3.69
N ILE A 124 -10.31 -1.68 -3.98
CA ILE A 124 -11.68 -1.18 -3.96
C ILE A 124 -12.54 -1.85 -5.04
N SER A 125 -11.99 -2.04 -6.25
CA SER A 125 -12.72 -2.70 -7.34
C SER A 125 -13.04 -4.15 -6.99
N TYR A 126 -12.09 -4.84 -6.36
CA TYR A 126 -12.30 -6.21 -5.91
C TYR A 126 -13.30 -6.30 -4.77
N GLY A 127 -13.24 -5.38 -3.79
CA GLY A 127 -14.28 -5.22 -2.77
C GLY A 127 -15.68 -5.06 -3.36
N LYS A 128 -15.83 -4.24 -4.42
CA LYS A 128 -17.11 -4.08 -5.13
C LYS A 128 -17.55 -5.35 -5.86
N ILE A 129 -16.64 -6.21 -6.31
CA ILE A 129 -17.00 -7.52 -6.86
C ILE A 129 -17.50 -8.44 -5.74
N LEU A 130 -16.83 -8.45 -4.58
CA LEU A 130 -17.17 -9.28 -3.44
C LEU A 130 -18.49 -8.87 -2.77
N ARG A 131 -18.72 -7.56 -2.60
CA ARG A 131 -19.93 -6.96 -1.99
C ARG A 131 -20.47 -5.87 -2.92
N PRO A 132 -21.24 -6.25 -3.96
CA PRO A 132 -21.67 -5.33 -5.02
C PRO A 132 -22.67 -4.25 -4.57
N LYS A 133 -23.38 -4.49 -3.46
CA LYS A 133 -24.27 -3.49 -2.87
C LYS A 133 -23.58 -2.61 -1.82
N GLY A 134 -22.38 -3.02 -1.38
CA GLY A 134 -21.60 -2.32 -0.37
C GLY A 134 -21.13 -0.96 -0.86
N LYS A 135 -21.20 0.02 0.01
CA LYS A 135 -20.70 1.38 -0.24
C LYS A 135 -19.27 1.44 0.29
N TRP A 136 -18.31 1.16 -0.59
CA TRP A 136 -16.88 1.14 -0.26
C TRP A 136 -16.29 2.54 -0.20
N GLY A 137 -15.46 2.80 0.81
CA GLY A 137 -14.74 4.06 0.98
C GLY A 137 -13.60 3.96 1.98
#